data_AF-A0A4U5TR85-F1
#
_entry.id   AF-A0A4U5TR85-F1
#
_cell.length_a   1.000
_cell.length_b   1.000
_cell.length_c   1.000
_cell.angle_alpha   90.00
_cell.angle_beta   90.00
_cell.angle_gamma   90.00
#
_symmetry.space_group_name_H-M   'P 1'
#
loop_
_entity.id
_entity.type
_entity.pdbx_description
1 polymer ?
#
loop_
_entity_poly.entity_id
_entity_poly.type
_entity_poly.pdbx_seq_one_letter_code
_entity_poly.pdbx_strand_id
1 'polypeptide(L)' 'MFLKKLFEKYSLNISIVLSSLLFSLIHWEKLNNLIPTLLFGIISGLIFIKTQRIVYSILMHFLFNLNHTAFIHL' A
#
# COMPACT_ATOMS: atom_id res chain seq x y z
N MET A 1 -1.06 -13.53 0.46
CA MET A 1 -0.58 -12.13 0.56
C MET A 1 0.79 -12.03 -0.10
N PHE A 2 0.91 -11.29 -1.20
CA PHE A 2 2.13 -11.18 -2.01
C PHE A 2 3.37 -10.78 -1.19
N LEU A 3 3.22 -9.80 -0.30
CA LEU A 3 4.28 -9.38 0.64
C LEU A 3 4.81 -10.53 1.52
N LYS A 4 3.94 -11.44 1.99
CA LYS A 4 4.34 -12.60 2.81
C LYS A 4 5.23 -13.57 2.01
N LYS A 5 4.92 -13.80 0.73
CA LYS A 5 5.75 -14.63 -0.16
C LYS A 5 7.09 -13.97 -0.48
N LEU A 6 7.15 -12.64 -0.55
CA LEU A 6 8.40 -11.90 -0.73
C LEU A 6 9.34 -12.07 0.48
N PHE A 7 8.82 -12.09 1.70
CA PHE A 7 9.62 -12.32 2.91
C PHE A 7 10.30 -13.70 2.95
N GLU A 8 9.77 -14.68 2.23
CA GLU A 8 10.39 -16.01 2.15
C GLU A 8 11.65 -16.01 1.26
N LYS A 9 11.82 -14.99 0.41
CA LYS A 9 12.89 -14.93 -0.59
C LYS A 9 13.83 -13.71 -0.46
N TYR A 10 13.36 -12.63 0.15
CA TYR A 10 14.08 -11.35 0.21
C TYR A 10 14.06 -10.77 1.63
N SER A 11 14.96 -9.82 1.88
CA SER A 11 14.95 -9.06 3.14
C SER A 11 13.64 -8.28 3.30
N LEU A 12 13.31 -7.96 4.55
CA LEU A 12 12.10 -7.23 4.91
C LEU A 12 11.99 -5.90 4.17
N ASN A 13 13.08 -5.13 4.11
CA ASN A 13 13.12 -3.83 3.41
C ASN A 13 12.87 -3.99 1.90
N ILE A 14 13.53 -4.96 1.26
CA ILE A 14 13.34 -5.24 -0.18
C ILE A 14 11.90 -5.65 -0.46
N SER A 15 11.33 -6.48 0.41
CA SER A 15 9.96 -6.97 0.28
C SER A 15 8.93 -5.83 0.36
N ILE A 16 9.11 -4.89 1.29
CA ILE A 16 8.26 -3.70 1.40
C ILE A 16 8.41 -2.83 0.15
N VAL A 17 9.64 -2.53 -0.27
CA VAL A 17 9.91 -1.66 -1.43
C VAL A 17 9.29 -2.25 -2.69
N LEU A 18 9.53 -3.53 -2.99
CA LEU A 18 8.97 -4.21 -4.17
C LEU A 18 7.44 -4.26 -4.11
N SER A 19 6.86 -4.60 -2.96
CA SER A 19 5.41 -4.61 -2.81
C SER A 19 4.80 -3.22 -2.98
N SER A 20 5.47 -2.17 -2.52
CA SER A 20 4.98 -0.79 -2.61
C SER A 20 5.10 -0.25 -4.03
N LEU A 21 6.19 -0.56 -4.73
CA LEU A 21 6.36 -0.23 -6.15
C LEU A 21 5.28 -0.88 -7.00
N LEU A 22 5.04 -2.18 -6.82
CA LEU A 22 3.99 -2.88 -7.56
C LEU A 22 2.60 -2.33 -7.24
N PHE A 23 2.33 -2.02 -5.98
CA PHE A 23 1.07 -1.40 -5.58
C PHE A 23 0.88 0.00 -6.19
N SER A 24 1.93 0.81 -6.28
CA SER A 24 1.86 2.11 -6.96
C SER A 24 1.62 1.96 -8.46
N LEU A 25 2.34 1.03 -9.12
CA LEU A 25 2.24 0.80 -10.57
C LEU A 25 0.85 0.33 -11.02
N ILE A 26 0.14 -0.47 -10.22
CA ILE A 26 -1.24 -0.86 -10.56
C ILE A 26 -2.24 0.31 -10.46
N HIS A 27 -1.88 1.42 -9.81
CA HIS A 27 -2.68 2.65 -9.74
C HIS A 27 -2.21 3.73 -10.76
N TRP A 28 -1.45 3.32 -11.79
CA TRP A 28 -0.84 4.22 -12.78
C TRP A 28 -1.84 5.09 -13.56
N GLU A 29 -3.10 4.65 -13.69
CA GLU A 29 -4.16 5.39 -14.41
C GLU A 29 -4.25 6.86 -14.02
N LYS A 30 -3.89 7.20 -12.77
CA LYS A 30 -3.72 8.58 -12.30
C LYS A 30 -2.27 8.79 -11.89
N LEU A 31 -1.43 9.32 -12.78
CA LEU A 31 -0.01 9.60 -12.48
C LEU A 31 0.19 10.39 -11.17
N ASN A 32 -0.70 11.36 -10.89
CA ASN A 32 -0.68 12.15 -9.66
C ASN A 32 -0.86 11.30 -8.40
N ASN A 33 -1.37 10.08 -8.53
CA ASN A 33 -1.62 9.13 -7.44
C ASN A 33 -0.45 8.14 -7.23
N LEU A 34 0.60 8.15 -8.07
CA LEU A 34 1.73 7.23 -7.94
C LEU A 34 2.50 7.43 -6.63
N ILE A 35 2.89 8.67 -6.32
CA ILE A 35 3.63 8.98 -5.08
C ILE A 35 2.77 8.70 -3.83
N PRO A 36 1.50 9.17 -3.75
CA PRO A 36 0.61 8.82 -2.64
C PRO A 36 0.44 7.32 -2.44
N THR A 37 0.21 6.57 -3.51
CA THR A 37 0.02 5.11 -3.42
C THR A 37 1.32 4.37 -3.07
N LEU A 38 2.49 4.85 -3.51
CA LEU A 38 3.78 4.31 -3.10
C LEU A 38 3.99 4.46 -1.59
N LEU A 39 3.77 5.66 -1.06
CA LEU A 39 3.86 5.95 0.38
C LEU A 39 2.86 5.13 1.18
N PHE A 40 1.62 5.01 0.68
CA PHE A 40 0.60 4.15 1.26
C PHE A 40 1.06 2.69 1.32
N GLY A 41 1.64 2.18 0.24
CA GLY A 41 2.20 0.82 0.18
C GLY A 41 3.26 0.57 1.26
N ILE A 42 4.16 1.53 1.47
CA ILE A 42 5.22 1.45 2.49
C ILE A 42 4.61 1.42 3.88
N ILE A 43 3.71 2.36 4.20
CA ILE A 43 3.06 2.47 5.51
C ILE A 43 2.24 1.20 5.80
N SER A 44 1.46 0.74 4.83
CA SER A 44 0.66 -0.48 4.92
C SER A 44 1.54 -1.72 5.16
N GLY A 45 2.69 -1.81 4.48
CA GLY A 45 3.68 -2.87 4.70
C GLY A 45 4.25 -2.87 6.11
N LEU A 46 4.62 -1.70 6.64
CA LEU A 46 5.13 -1.55 8.01
C LEU A 46 4.08 -1.94 9.06
N ILE A 47 2.83 -1.51 8.88
CA ILE A 47 1.72 -1.88 9.77
C ILE A 47 1.49 -3.39 9.74
N PHE A 48 1.50 -4.00 8.55
CA PHE A 48 1.30 -5.43 8.41
C PHE A 48 2.41 -6.22 9.11
N ILE A 49 3.67 -5.81 8.99
CA ILE A 49 4.79 -6.47 9.66
C ILE A 49 4.60 -6.43 11.18
N LYS A 50 4.22 -5.27 11.73
CA LYS A 50 4.08 -5.08 13.17
C LYS A 50 2.87 -5.82 13.74
N THR A 51 1.78 -5.90 12.98
CA THR A 51 0.49 -6.40 13.48
C THR A 51 0.17 -7.81 13.04
N GLN A 52 0.81 -8.29 11.96
CA GLN A 52 0.47 -9.52 11.23
C GLN A 52 -1.02 -9.59 10.84
N ARG A 53 -1.69 -8.44 10.71
CA ARG A 53 -3.13 -8.32 10.44
C ARG A 53 -3.36 -7.44 9.22
N ILE A 54 -3.94 -8.03 8.17
CA ILE A 54 -4.26 -7.30 6.93
C ILE A 54 -5.44 -6.33 7.10
N VAL A 55 -6.26 -6.50 8.14
CA VAL A 55 -7.44 -5.68 8.41
C VAL A 55 -7.09 -4.20 8.51
N TYR A 56 -5.94 -3.84 9.11
CA TYR A 56 -5.52 -2.45 9.20
C TYR A 56 -5.22 -1.85 7.83
N SER A 57 -4.54 -2.59 6.95
CA SER A 57 -4.29 -2.18 5.56
C SER A 57 -5.59 -2.01 4.78
N ILE A 58 -6.57 -2.89 4.98
CA ILE A 58 -7.89 -2.81 4.33
C ILE A 58 -8.63 -1.56 4.79
N LEU A 59 -8.71 -1.33 6.11
CA LEU A 59 -9.38 -0.15 6.67
C LEU A 59 -8.71 1.13 6.19
N MET A 60 -7.37 1.18 6.18
CA MET A 60 -6.64 2.35 5.72
C MET A 60 -6.89 2.63 4.23
N HIS A 61 -6.94 1.59 3.39
CA HIS A 61 -7.21 1.73 1.96
C HIS A 61 -8.64 2.23 1.71
N PHE A 62 -9.61 1.67 2.43
CA PHE A 62 -10.99 2.12 2.39
C PHE A 62 -11.12 3.59 2.78
N LEU A 63 -10.48 4.02 3.89
CA LEU A 63 -10.49 5.41 4.33
C LEU A 63 -9.80 6.36 3.34
N PHE A 64 -8.70 5.93 2.71
CA PHE A 64 -8.02 6.72 1.69
C PHE A 64 -8.92 6.96 0.48
N ASN A 65 -9.59 5.91 0.00
CA ASN A 65 -10.54 6.00 -1.11
C ASN A 65 -11.74 6.89 -0.75
N LEU A 66 -12.28 6.74 0.47
CA LEU A 66 -13.41 7.55 0.94
C LEU A 66 -13.06 9.05 0.97
N ASN A 67 -11.89 9.41 1.50
CA ASN A 67 -11.43 10.80 1.51
C ASN A 67 -11.21 11.33 0.09
N HIS A 68 -10.60 10.54 -0.79
CA HIS A 68 -10.36 10.95 -2.17
C HIS A 68 -11.66 11.18 -2.95
N THR A 69 -12.67 10.30 -2.79
CA THR A 69 -13.98 10.48 -3.41
C THR A 69 -14.73 11.67 -2.81
N ALA A 70 -14.65 11.87 -1.48
CA ALA A 70 -15.28 13.00 -0.80
C ALA A 70 -14.68 14.35 -1.23
N PHE A 71 -13.36 14.44 -1.40
CA PHE A 71 -12.67 15.66 -1.84
C PHE A 71 -12.88 16.02 -3.31
N ILE A 72 -13.20 15.05 -4.17
CA ILE A 72 -13.51 15.32 -5.59
C ILE A 72 -14.91 15.93 -5.77
N HIS A 73 -15.80 15.72 -4.81
CA HIS A 73 -17.18 16.21 -4.85
C HIS A 73 -17.40 17.52 -4.05
N LEU A 74 -16.34 18.17 -3.61
CA LEU A 74 -16.32 19.45 -2.88
C LEU A 74 -15.56 20.49 -3.71
#